data_AF-A0A929SM06-F1
#
_entry.id   AF-A0A929SM06-F1
#
_cell.length_a   1.000
_cell.length_b   1.000
_cell.length_c   1.000
_cell.angle_alpha   90.00
_cell.angle_beta   90.00
_cell.angle_gamma   90.00
#
_symmetry.space_group_name_H-M   'P 1'
#
loop_
_entity.id
_entity.type
_entity.pdbx_description
1 polymer ?
#
loop_
_entity_poly.entity_id
_entity_poly.type
_entity_poly.pdbx_seq_one_letter_code
_entity_poly.pdbx_strand_id
1 'polypeptide(L)'
;MKSNKLLYTVAFLVAIALGAGILALYNDIAHKKVESRAYPMMLNKVSDAEPDFEKWGANFPSQLDGYKSMEQKSEENPNGSEHIETPFGGSLPYSKIIRWPAATVFWNGYVFGVDYSKPRTHYYSQIDQIETKRNDAAYMNAHGLPAFKGQKGGCVNCHTGYLVALQVDPDYKLSEDPTPAASKPMPYFDVMPKEEGQKRKAAWTKMNSMPYFDVMKKIADKHGDSIHGSKLGSTCADCHAPDDMSLRVTRPGFVNAMVAR
;
A
#
# COMPACT_ATOMS: atom_id res chain seq x y z
N MET A 1 -58.86 18.24 44.26
CA MET A 1 -57.54 17.85 43.71
C MET A 1 -57.71 16.56 42.91
N LYS A 2 -57.65 16.62 41.56
CA LYS A 2 -57.69 15.39 40.74
C LYS A 2 -56.44 14.57 41.05
N SER A 3 -56.62 13.28 41.28
CA SER A 3 -55.55 12.35 41.68
C SER A 3 -54.52 12.20 40.56
N ASN A 4 -53.35 12.84 40.71
CA ASN A 4 -52.20 12.74 39.79
C ASN A 4 -51.51 11.36 39.83
N LYS A 5 -52.08 10.36 40.53
CA LYS A 5 -51.51 9.01 40.66
C LYS A 5 -51.21 8.37 39.30
N LEU A 6 -52.11 8.53 38.32
CA LEU A 6 -51.90 8.01 36.96
C LEU A 6 -50.66 8.63 36.29
N LEU A 7 -50.47 9.94 36.45
CA LEU A 7 -49.34 10.66 35.89
C LEU A 7 -48.01 10.18 36.50
N TYR A 8 -47.97 9.98 37.81
CA TYR A 8 -46.79 9.47 38.51
C TYR A 8 -46.49 8.00 38.16
N THR A 9 -47.51 7.15 38.02
CA THR A 9 -47.33 5.76 37.60
C THR A 9 -46.78 5.69 36.17
N VAL A 10 -47.31 6.50 35.25
CA VAL A 10 -46.81 6.57 33.87
C VAL A 10 -45.37 7.09 33.83
N ALA A 11 -45.06 8.17 34.55
CA ALA A 11 -43.71 8.72 34.62
C ALA A 11 -42.69 7.72 35.19
N PHE A 12 -43.08 6.96 36.21
CA PHE A 12 -42.25 5.90 36.80
C PHE A 12 -41.98 4.76 35.81
N LEU A 13 -43.00 4.29 35.08
CA LEU A 13 -42.84 3.26 34.05
C LEU A 13 -41.95 3.73 32.89
N VAL A 14 -42.09 5.00 32.48
CA VAL A 14 -41.21 5.60 31.45
C VAL A 14 -39.77 5.68 31.96
N ALA A 15 -39.54 6.08 33.21
CA ALA A 15 -38.21 6.12 33.79
C ALA A 15 -37.56 4.73 33.89
N ILE A 16 -38.33 3.69 34.24
CA ILE A 16 -37.86 2.31 34.22
C ILE A 16 -37.49 1.87 32.80
N ALA A 17 -38.35 2.14 31.82
CA ALA A 17 -38.10 1.77 30.43
C ALA A 17 -36.84 2.45 29.88
N LEU A 18 -36.66 3.76 30.17
CA LEU A 18 -35.45 4.50 29.81
C LEU A 18 -34.22 3.97 30.53
N GLY A 19 -34.32 3.67 31.83
CA GLY A 19 -33.22 3.08 32.61
C GLY A 19 -32.79 1.71 32.08
N ALA A 20 -33.75 0.85 31.75
CA ALA A 20 -33.49 -0.44 31.12
C ALA A 20 -32.85 -0.28 29.74
N GLY A 21 -33.31 0.69 28.94
CA GLY A 21 -32.72 1.00 27.63
C GLY A 21 -31.27 1.49 27.74
N ILE A 22 -30.98 2.39 28.68
CA ILE A 22 -29.62 2.89 28.93
C ILE A 22 -28.71 1.76 29.42
N LEU A 23 -29.18 0.90 30.31
CA LEU A 23 -28.39 -0.23 30.82
C LEU A 23 -28.10 -1.26 29.71
N ALA A 24 -29.10 -1.55 28.86
CA ALA A 24 -28.92 -2.45 27.71
C ALA A 24 -27.91 -1.88 26.72
N LEU A 25 -27.99 -0.58 26.41
CA LEU A 25 -27.03 0.11 25.55
C LEU A 25 -25.62 0.11 26.16
N TYR A 26 -25.50 0.40 27.46
CA TYR A 26 -24.22 0.34 28.17
C TYR A 26 -23.60 -1.05 28.10
N ASN A 27 -24.39 -2.10 28.31
CA ASN A 27 -23.92 -3.48 28.26
C ASN A 27 -23.47 -3.89 26.84
N ASP A 28 -24.22 -3.50 25.80
CA ASP A 28 -23.83 -3.71 24.41
C ASP A 28 -22.51 -3.01 24.08
N ILE A 29 -22.35 -1.73 24.46
CA ILE A 29 -21.11 -0.98 24.26
C ILE A 29 -19.94 -1.59 25.03
N ALA A 30 -20.17 -1.99 26.30
CA ALA A 30 -19.14 -2.60 27.13
C ALA A 30 -18.68 -3.94 26.54
N HIS A 31 -19.62 -4.78 26.10
CA HIS A 31 -19.32 -6.05 25.43
C HIS A 31 -18.51 -5.84 24.15
N LYS A 32 -18.96 -4.95 23.27
CA LYS A 32 -18.24 -4.60 22.03
C LYS A 32 -16.84 -4.04 22.27
N LYS A 33 -16.64 -3.26 23.35
CA LYS A 33 -15.31 -2.77 23.76
C LYS A 33 -14.40 -3.87 24.29
N VAL A 34 -14.95 -4.95 24.85
CA VAL A 34 -14.16 -6.11 25.27
C VAL A 34 -13.80 -6.95 24.04
N GLU A 35 -14.73 -7.19 23.12
CA GLU A 35 -14.47 -7.86 21.85
C GLU A 35 -13.41 -7.12 21.02
N SER A 36 -13.44 -5.78 20.99
CA SER A 36 -12.44 -4.99 20.27
C SER A 36 -11.02 -5.12 20.82
N ARG A 37 -10.84 -5.63 22.04
CA ARG A 37 -9.50 -5.90 22.60
C ARG A 37 -8.95 -7.26 22.20
N ALA A 38 -9.82 -8.18 21.77
CA ALA A 38 -9.44 -9.50 21.27
C ALA A 38 -9.35 -9.53 19.74
N TYR A 39 -9.83 -8.47 19.07
CA TYR A 39 -9.83 -8.34 17.61
C TYR A 39 -8.68 -7.43 17.13
N PRO A 40 -7.94 -7.83 16.09
CA PRO A 40 -8.08 -9.08 15.36
C PRO A 40 -7.29 -10.24 15.98
N MET A 41 -7.92 -11.43 16.07
CA MET A 41 -7.22 -12.65 16.45
C MET A 41 -6.34 -13.11 15.28
N MET A 42 -5.03 -12.93 15.42
CA MET A 42 -4.04 -13.36 14.43
C MET A 42 -3.76 -14.87 14.58
N LEU A 43 -4.39 -15.70 13.74
CA LEU A 43 -4.19 -17.16 13.73
C LEU A 43 -2.89 -17.55 13.02
N ASN A 44 -2.60 -16.88 11.92
CA ASN A 44 -1.38 -17.03 11.13
C ASN A 44 -0.45 -15.86 11.43
N LYS A 45 0.81 -16.16 11.79
CA LYS A 45 1.82 -15.13 11.94
C LYS A 45 2.16 -14.54 10.57
N VAL A 46 2.21 -13.22 10.51
CA VAL A 46 2.62 -12.46 9.32
C VAL A 46 3.88 -11.68 9.65
N SER A 47 4.63 -11.25 8.64
CA SER A 47 5.86 -10.49 8.88
C SER A 47 6.17 -9.51 7.74
N ASP A 48 7.01 -8.53 8.04
CA ASP A 48 7.47 -7.52 7.09
C ASP A 48 8.38 -8.08 5.99
N ALA A 49 8.98 -9.25 6.21
CA ALA A 49 9.78 -9.95 5.20
C ALA A 49 8.89 -10.73 4.20
N GLU A 50 7.63 -10.94 4.53
CA GLU A 50 6.68 -11.74 3.77
C GLU A 50 5.38 -10.96 3.54
N PRO A 51 5.38 -10.00 2.60
CA PRO A 51 4.25 -9.09 2.36
C PRO A 51 3.14 -9.70 1.49
N ASP A 52 3.18 -11.01 1.22
CA ASP A 52 2.21 -11.66 0.35
C ASP A 52 0.77 -11.45 0.84
N PHE A 53 -0.09 -10.96 -0.05
CA PHE A 53 -1.46 -10.58 0.33
C PHE A 53 -2.32 -11.79 0.68
N GLU A 54 -2.05 -13.00 0.18
CA GLU A 54 -2.80 -14.20 0.58
C GLU A 54 -2.38 -14.66 1.97
N LYS A 55 -1.09 -14.59 2.27
CA LYS A 55 -0.57 -14.95 3.60
C LYS A 55 -1.04 -13.97 4.67
N TRP A 56 -1.02 -12.66 4.38
CA TRP A 56 -1.61 -11.65 5.27
C TRP A 56 -3.12 -11.79 5.36
N GLY A 57 -3.78 -11.97 4.22
CA GLY A 57 -5.22 -12.09 4.09
C GLY A 57 -5.82 -13.38 4.66
N ALA A 58 -5.02 -14.41 4.94
CA ALA A 58 -5.47 -15.67 5.54
C ALA A 58 -6.14 -15.48 6.91
N ASN A 59 -5.77 -14.42 7.65
CA ASN A 59 -6.44 -14.02 8.90
C ASN A 59 -7.71 -13.19 8.68
N PHE A 60 -7.92 -12.68 7.46
CA PHE A 60 -8.88 -11.63 7.11
C PHE A 60 -9.59 -11.92 5.78
N PRO A 61 -10.41 -12.99 5.69
CA PRO A 61 -10.96 -13.44 4.41
C PRO A 61 -11.76 -12.37 3.67
N SER A 62 -12.58 -11.57 4.36
CA SER A 62 -13.38 -10.54 3.69
C SER A 62 -12.53 -9.37 3.18
N GLN A 63 -11.44 -9.02 3.88
CA GLN A 63 -10.48 -8.02 3.41
C GLN A 63 -9.65 -8.56 2.24
N LEU A 64 -9.27 -9.85 2.28
CA LEU A 64 -8.58 -10.53 1.18
C LEU A 64 -9.46 -10.57 -0.07
N ASP A 65 -10.74 -10.93 0.06
CA ASP A 65 -11.70 -10.93 -1.04
C ASP A 65 -11.86 -9.52 -1.61
N GLY A 66 -11.93 -8.50 -0.74
CA GLY A 66 -11.95 -7.10 -1.15
C GLY A 66 -10.70 -6.71 -1.93
N TYR A 67 -9.51 -7.13 -1.50
CA TYR A 67 -8.27 -6.90 -2.24
C TYR A 67 -8.26 -7.63 -3.58
N LYS A 68 -8.65 -8.91 -3.62
CA LYS A 68 -8.71 -9.71 -4.86
C LYS A 68 -9.75 -9.17 -5.85
N SER A 69 -10.81 -8.53 -5.37
CA SER A 69 -11.78 -7.87 -6.25
C SER A 69 -11.18 -6.70 -7.05
N MET A 70 -10.00 -6.20 -6.67
CA MET A 70 -9.27 -5.20 -7.44
C MET A 70 -8.64 -5.75 -8.72
N GLU A 71 -8.48 -7.06 -8.83
CA GLU A 71 -8.08 -7.72 -10.07
C GLU A 71 -9.19 -7.57 -11.12
N GLN A 72 -8.82 -7.10 -12.30
CA GLN A 72 -9.72 -6.86 -13.41
C GLN A 72 -9.90 -8.12 -14.24
N LYS A 73 -11.04 -8.23 -14.92
CA LYS A 73 -11.33 -9.34 -15.83
C LYS A 73 -10.27 -9.43 -16.93
N SER A 74 -9.71 -10.63 -17.11
CA SER A 74 -8.77 -10.96 -18.20
C SER A 74 -9.03 -12.38 -18.72
N GLU A 75 -8.24 -12.82 -19.70
CA GLU A 75 -8.27 -14.22 -20.15
C GLU A 75 -7.87 -15.18 -19.01
N GLU A 76 -6.90 -14.78 -18.17
CA GLU A 76 -6.44 -15.52 -17.00
C GLU A 76 -7.41 -15.46 -15.82
N ASN A 77 -8.20 -14.37 -15.71
CA ASN A 77 -9.22 -14.22 -14.69
C ASN A 77 -10.57 -13.78 -15.29
N PRO A 78 -11.38 -14.72 -15.81
CA PRO A 78 -12.68 -14.42 -16.41
C PRO A 78 -13.71 -13.89 -15.42
N ASN A 79 -13.47 -14.05 -14.12
CA ASN A 79 -14.36 -13.63 -13.02
C ASN A 79 -13.88 -12.33 -12.35
N GLY A 80 -12.85 -11.67 -12.90
CA GLY A 80 -12.34 -10.41 -12.37
C GLY A 80 -13.34 -9.26 -12.47
N SER A 81 -13.00 -8.15 -11.82
CA SER A 81 -13.82 -6.94 -11.85
C SER A 81 -13.87 -6.29 -13.24
N GLU A 82 -15.01 -5.72 -13.57
CA GLU A 82 -15.15 -4.91 -14.78
C GLU A 82 -14.41 -3.58 -14.65
N HIS A 83 -13.96 -3.03 -15.78
CA HIS A 83 -13.49 -1.65 -15.80
C HIS A 83 -14.67 -0.71 -15.54
N ILE A 84 -14.50 0.18 -14.56
CA ILE A 84 -15.50 1.18 -14.21
C ILE A 84 -15.00 2.51 -14.74
N GLU A 85 -15.81 3.26 -15.48
CA GLU A 85 -15.52 4.64 -15.88
C GLU A 85 -16.54 5.60 -15.27
N THR A 86 -16.05 6.73 -14.79
CA THR A 86 -16.87 7.87 -14.36
C THR A 86 -16.49 9.09 -15.19
N PRO A 87 -17.23 10.22 -15.12
CA PRO A 87 -16.89 11.41 -15.91
C PRO A 87 -15.45 11.92 -15.72
N PHE A 88 -14.84 11.69 -14.55
CA PHE A 88 -13.51 12.20 -14.20
C PHE A 88 -12.52 11.12 -13.75
N GLY A 89 -12.98 9.89 -13.52
CA GLY A 89 -12.21 8.81 -12.90
C GLY A 89 -12.56 7.46 -13.48
N GLY A 90 -12.15 6.40 -12.81
CA GLY A 90 -12.35 5.03 -13.27
C GLY A 90 -11.06 4.22 -13.38
N SER A 91 -11.18 2.97 -13.81
CA SER A 91 -10.13 1.96 -13.79
C SER A 91 -9.75 1.44 -15.18
N LEU A 92 -10.24 2.04 -16.27
CA LEU A 92 -9.82 1.71 -17.63
C LEU A 92 -8.42 2.31 -17.94
N PRO A 93 -7.37 1.51 -18.15
CA PRO A 93 -6.00 2.01 -18.29
C PRO A 93 -5.68 2.50 -19.71
N TYR A 94 -6.39 3.52 -20.21
CA TYR A 94 -6.11 4.11 -21.52
C TYR A 94 -4.89 5.06 -21.49
N SER A 95 -4.26 5.26 -22.65
CA SER A 95 -3.17 6.24 -22.81
C SER A 95 -3.67 7.68 -22.72
N LYS A 96 -3.20 8.41 -21.71
CA LYS A 96 -3.58 9.80 -21.48
C LYS A 96 -2.96 10.75 -22.51
N ILE A 97 -1.79 10.43 -23.04
CA ILE A 97 -1.15 11.25 -24.09
C ILE A 97 -1.85 11.10 -25.44
N ILE A 98 -2.52 9.97 -25.71
CA ILE A 98 -3.39 9.84 -26.89
C ILE A 98 -4.69 10.62 -26.68
N ARG A 99 -5.30 10.52 -25.49
CA ARG A 99 -6.55 11.25 -25.17
C ARG A 99 -6.36 12.76 -25.09
N TRP A 100 -5.22 13.21 -24.57
CA TRP A 100 -4.88 14.63 -24.40
C TRP A 100 -3.51 14.92 -25.01
N PRO A 101 -3.42 15.09 -26.35
CA PRO A 101 -2.15 15.22 -27.05
C PRO A 101 -1.34 16.45 -26.64
N ALA A 102 -1.96 17.50 -26.09
CA ALA A 102 -1.22 18.65 -25.54
C ALA A 102 -0.23 18.25 -24.42
N ALA A 103 -0.46 17.13 -23.72
CA ALA A 103 0.45 16.63 -22.70
C ALA A 103 1.85 16.28 -23.25
N THR A 104 1.96 15.85 -24.50
CA THR A 104 3.26 15.54 -25.12
C THR A 104 4.09 16.81 -25.38
N VAL A 105 3.42 17.94 -25.61
CA VAL A 105 4.07 19.25 -25.74
C VAL A 105 4.58 19.74 -24.38
N PHE A 106 3.74 19.66 -23.33
CA PHE A 106 4.12 20.08 -21.98
C PHE A 106 5.25 19.25 -21.37
N TRP A 107 5.34 17.97 -21.74
CA TRP A 107 6.37 17.04 -21.27
C TRP A 107 7.46 16.76 -22.30
N ASN A 108 7.64 17.65 -23.27
CA ASN A 108 8.72 17.50 -24.24
C ASN A 108 10.09 17.43 -23.52
N GLY A 109 10.92 16.45 -23.88
CA GLY A 109 12.17 16.15 -23.19
C GLY A 109 12.01 15.35 -21.89
N TYR A 110 10.83 14.82 -21.57
CA TYR A 110 10.59 13.99 -20.39
C TYR A 110 9.81 12.70 -20.72
N VAL A 111 10.07 11.62 -19.97
CA VAL A 111 9.54 10.27 -20.24
C VAL A 111 8.01 10.17 -20.23
N PHE A 112 7.32 11.10 -19.55
CA PHE A 112 5.86 11.16 -19.52
C PHE A 112 5.25 11.62 -20.86
N GLY A 113 6.03 12.34 -21.69
CA GLY A 113 5.61 12.72 -23.04
C GLY A 113 5.56 11.52 -24.00
N VAL A 114 6.16 10.39 -23.63
CA VAL A 114 6.25 9.18 -24.45
C VAL A 114 5.30 8.08 -23.97
N ASP A 115 5.16 7.88 -22.66
CA ASP A 115 4.21 6.92 -22.11
C ASP A 115 3.61 7.39 -20.78
N TYR A 116 2.28 7.56 -20.77
CA TYR A 116 1.52 7.91 -19.58
C TYR A 116 0.08 7.42 -19.72
N SER A 117 -0.28 6.42 -18.92
CA SER A 117 -1.61 5.81 -18.88
C SER A 117 -2.40 6.23 -17.65
N LYS A 118 -3.72 6.07 -17.72
CA LYS A 118 -4.59 6.29 -16.57
C LYS A 118 -4.34 5.21 -15.51
N PRO A 119 -4.22 5.59 -14.22
CA PRO A 119 -4.06 4.62 -13.15
C PRO A 119 -5.30 3.72 -13.02
N ARG A 120 -5.07 2.50 -12.54
CA ARG A 120 -6.12 1.55 -12.17
C ARG A 120 -5.96 1.15 -10.70
N THR A 121 -6.30 -0.08 -10.34
CA THR A 121 -6.37 -0.52 -8.94
C THR A 121 -4.97 -0.82 -8.34
N HIS A 122 -4.87 -0.90 -7.01
CA HIS A 122 -3.61 -1.20 -6.33
C HIS A 122 -3.00 -2.55 -6.73
N TYR A 123 -3.85 -3.53 -7.10
CA TYR A 123 -3.43 -4.84 -7.60
C TYR A 123 -2.42 -4.72 -8.75
N TYR A 124 -2.59 -3.71 -9.62
CA TYR A 124 -1.75 -3.49 -10.79
C TYR A 124 -0.65 -2.45 -10.58
N SER A 125 -0.51 -1.88 -9.38
CA SER A 125 0.48 -0.82 -9.12
C SER A 125 1.89 -1.21 -9.54
N GLN A 126 2.31 -2.43 -9.22
CA GLN A 126 3.62 -2.95 -9.60
C GLN A 126 3.67 -3.49 -11.05
N ILE A 127 2.58 -4.09 -11.52
CA ILE A 127 2.46 -4.57 -12.91
C ILE A 127 2.62 -3.41 -13.89
N ASP A 128 1.82 -2.36 -13.74
CA ASP A 128 1.83 -1.18 -14.61
C ASP A 128 3.18 -0.45 -14.54
N GLN A 129 3.80 -0.45 -13.36
CA GLN A 129 5.12 0.12 -13.17
C GLN A 129 6.21 -0.73 -13.84
N ILE A 130 6.05 -2.05 -14.03
CA ILE A 130 6.95 -2.88 -14.85
C ILE A 130 6.68 -2.65 -16.34
N GLU A 131 5.41 -2.63 -16.74
CA GLU A 131 4.98 -2.63 -18.14
C GLU A 131 5.12 -1.29 -18.84
N THR A 132 5.12 -0.18 -18.09
CA THR A 132 5.30 1.15 -18.67
C THR A 132 6.59 1.25 -19.47
N LYS A 133 6.49 1.82 -20.68
CA LYS A 133 7.66 2.10 -21.53
C LYS A 133 8.63 3.08 -20.89
N ARG A 134 8.23 3.80 -19.83
CA ARG A 134 9.13 4.69 -19.07
C ARG A 134 10.31 3.96 -18.44
N ASN A 135 10.26 2.63 -18.32
CA ASN A 135 11.40 1.82 -17.92
C ASN A 135 12.29 1.34 -19.06
N ASP A 136 11.78 1.36 -20.30
CA ASP A 136 12.48 0.88 -21.48
C ASP A 136 13.40 1.96 -22.04
N ALA A 137 14.70 1.82 -21.77
CA ALA A 137 15.70 2.75 -22.24
C ALA A 137 15.77 2.81 -23.77
N ALA A 138 15.74 1.66 -24.45
CA ALA A 138 15.83 1.61 -25.91
C ALA A 138 14.63 2.30 -26.57
N TYR A 139 13.43 2.05 -26.05
CA TYR A 139 12.21 2.70 -26.51
C TYR A 139 12.26 4.22 -26.29
N MET A 140 12.63 4.67 -25.08
CA MET A 140 12.71 6.11 -24.80
C MET A 140 13.76 6.82 -25.66
N ASN A 141 14.92 6.20 -25.90
CA ASN A 141 15.95 6.76 -26.78
C ASN A 141 15.46 6.88 -28.24
N ALA A 142 14.66 5.92 -28.72
CA ALA A 142 14.04 5.99 -30.05
C ALA A 142 12.95 7.06 -30.16
N HIS A 143 12.43 7.56 -29.03
CA HIS A 143 11.33 8.55 -28.96
C HIS A 143 11.82 9.93 -28.45
N GLY A 144 13.04 10.32 -28.81
CA GLY A 144 13.52 11.69 -28.60
C GLY A 144 14.15 11.97 -27.24
N LEU A 145 14.48 10.94 -26.45
CA LEU A 145 15.21 11.06 -25.18
C LEU A 145 16.60 10.41 -25.26
N PRO A 146 17.54 11.00 -26.03
CA PRO A 146 18.88 10.45 -26.13
C PRO A 146 19.56 10.49 -24.75
N ALA A 147 20.22 9.40 -24.40
CA ALA A 147 20.89 9.18 -23.10
C ALA A 147 19.98 8.87 -21.90
N PHE A 148 18.69 8.57 -22.10
CA PHE A 148 17.90 7.95 -21.04
C PHE A 148 18.45 6.56 -20.68
N LYS A 149 18.53 6.24 -19.39
CA LYS A 149 19.18 5.02 -18.87
C LYS A 149 18.21 4.07 -18.16
N GLY A 150 16.91 4.30 -18.29
CA GLY A 150 15.89 3.63 -17.48
C GLY A 150 15.66 4.31 -16.13
N GLN A 151 14.59 3.91 -15.44
CA GLN A 151 14.28 4.43 -14.13
C GLN A 151 15.18 3.82 -13.06
N LYS A 152 15.26 4.50 -11.92
CA LYS A 152 15.99 4.03 -10.73
C LYS A 152 15.06 3.27 -9.79
N GLY A 153 15.64 2.51 -8.87
CA GLY A 153 14.93 1.81 -7.80
C GLY A 153 14.14 2.75 -6.88
N GLY A 154 14.36 4.06 -6.96
CA GLY A 154 13.46 5.06 -6.37
C GLY A 154 11.99 4.84 -6.75
N CYS A 155 11.70 4.36 -7.95
CA CYS A 155 10.33 4.07 -8.38
C CYS A 155 9.70 2.89 -7.61
N VAL A 156 10.48 2.03 -6.96
CA VAL A 156 9.97 0.88 -6.18
C VAL A 156 9.20 1.33 -4.93
N ASN A 157 9.51 2.51 -4.37
CA ASN A 157 8.96 3.03 -3.11
C ASN A 157 7.44 3.05 -2.99
N CYS A 158 6.71 3.16 -4.09
CA CYS A 158 5.26 3.31 -4.06
C CYS A 158 4.50 2.24 -4.82
N HIS A 159 5.21 1.27 -5.42
CA HIS A 159 4.60 0.31 -6.33
C HIS A 159 4.69 -1.12 -5.79
N THR A 160 5.84 -1.52 -5.22
CA THR A 160 5.99 -2.90 -4.73
C THR A 160 5.45 -3.07 -3.31
N GLY A 161 4.89 -4.24 -3.02
CA GLY A 161 4.63 -4.72 -1.65
C GLY A 161 5.90 -5.11 -0.89
N TYR A 162 7.02 -5.33 -1.59
CA TYR A 162 8.29 -5.73 -0.99
C TYR A 162 9.13 -4.59 -0.40
N LEU A 163 8.61 -3.36 -0.32
CA LEU A 163 9.42 -2.20 0.09
C LEU A 163 10.05 -2.39 1.47
N VAL A 164 9.27 -2.92 2.41
CA VAL A 164 9.75 -3.15 3.77
C VAL A 164 10.67 -4.36 3.82
N ALA A 165 10.32 -5.45 3.13
CA ALA A 165 11.13 -6.65 3.01
C ALA A 165 12.55 -6.32 2.48
N LEU A 166 12.66 -5.50 1.44
CA LEU A 166 13.94 -5.04 0.88
C LEU A 166 14.81 -4.28 1.90
N GLN A 167 14.24 -3.78 3.00
CA GLN A 167 14.97 -3.07 4.05
C GLN A 167 15.36 -3.96 5.23
N VAL A 168 14.56 -4.99 5.54
CA VAL A 168 14.69 -5.79 6.77
C VAL A 168 15.28 -7.18 6.51
N ASP A 169 15.13 -7.71 5.29
CA ASP A 169 15.54 -9.06 4.96
C ASP A 169 17.01 -9.08 4.46
N PRO A 170 17.91 -9.75 5.20
CA PRO A 170 19.34 -9.74 4.89
C PRO A 170 19.68 -10.47 3.58
N ASP A 171 18.83 -11.37 3.08
CA ASP A 171 19.12 -12.13 1.87
C ASP A 171 19.20 -11.25 0.61
N TYR A 172 18.56 -10.07 0.65
CA TYR A 172 18.65 -9.10 -0.44
C TYR A 172 20.03 -8.43 -0.54
N LYS A 173 20.84 -8.49 0.53
CA LYS A 173 22.18 -7.88 0.64
C LYS A 173 22.19 -6.39 0.32
N LEU A 174 21.10 -5.69 0.65
CA LEU A 174 20.96 -4.26 0.36
C LEU A 174 21.58 -3.39 1.45
N SER A 175 21.71 -3.90 2.67
CA SER A 175 22.40 -3.22 3.77
C SER A 175 23.93 -3.28 3.65
N GLU A 176 24.46 -4.12 2.77
CA GLU A 176 25.89 -4.22 2.45
C GLU A 176 26.31 -3.02 1.57
N ASP A 177 27.54 -2.53 1.78
CA ASP A 177 28.14 -1.40 1.07
C ASP A 177 27.21 -0.17 0.96
N PRO A 178 26.96 0.53 2.10
CA PRO A 178 26.05 1.66 2.15
C PRO A 178 26.46 2.77 1.18
N THR A 179 25.47 3.37 0.51
CA THR A 179 25.71 4.52 -0.34
C THR A 179 26.09 5.75 0.48
N PRO A 180 26.76 6.77 -0.10
CA PRO A 180 27.02 8.03 0.60
C PRO A 180 25.75 8.73 1.11
N ALA A 181 24.57 8.45 0.54
CA ALA A 181 23.31 8.98 1.03
C ALA A 181 22.91 8.41 2.41
N ALA A 182 23.38 7.22 2.77
CA ALA A 182 23.09 6.58 4.05
C ALA A 182 23.70 7.31 5.25
N SER A 183 24.69 8.18 5.05
CA SER A 183 25.28 8.99 6.14
C SER A 183 24.42 10.21 6.51
N LYS A 184 23.42 10.56 5.68
CA LYS A 184 22.58 11.73 5.92
C LYS A 184 21.53 11.44 7.01
N PRO A 185 21.15 12.46 7.81
CA PRO A 185 19.99 12.37 8.71
C PRO A 185 18.73 12.02 7.92
N MET A 186 17.98 11.04 8.41
CA MET A 186 16.71 10.60 7.82
C MET A 186 15.78 10.17 8.97
N PRO A 187 14.91 11.07 9.45
CA PRO A 187 14.11 10.87 10.66
C PRO A 187 13.37 9.53 10.76
N TYR A 188 12.84 9.02 9.65
CA TYR A 188 12.17 7.72 9.61
C TYR A 188 13.03 6.58 10.18
N PHE A 189 14.32 6.57 9.85
CA PHE A 189 15.25 5.54 10.32
C PHE A 189 15.90 5.91 11.66
N ASP A 190 16.01 7.20 11.97
CA ASP A 190 16.73 7.69 13.16
C ASP A 190 15.95 7.48 14.46
N VAL A 191 14.63 7.26 14.39
CA VAL A 191 13.77 6.93 15.54
C VAL A 191 13.71 5.44 15.87
N MET A 192 14.29 4.59 15.02
CA MET A 192 14.39 3.15 15.23
C MET A 192 15.58 2.82 16.16
N PRO A 193 15.65 1.60 16.73
CA PRO A 193 16.87 1.12 17.38
C PRO A 193 18.09 1.33 16.46
N LYS A 194 19.16 1.90 17.00
CA LYS A 194 20.29 2.45 16.20
C LYS A 194 20.80 1.50 15.12
N GLU A 195 21.01 0.23 15.48
CA GLU A 195 21.51 -0.79 14.54
C GLU A 195 20.48 -1.11 13.43
N GLU A 196 19.21 -1.26 13.79
CA GLU A 196 18.12 -1.50 12.84
C GLU A 196 17.97 -0.30 11.87
N GLY A 197 17.89 0.91 12.42
CA GLY A 197 17.77 2.14 11.65
C GLY A 197 18.91 2.30 10.64
N GLN A 198 20.15 2.02 11.05
CA GLN A 198 21.32 2.07 10.16
C GLN A 198 21.24 1.04 9.03
N LYS A 199 20.87 -0.22 9.33
CA LYS A 199 20.73 -1.28 8.31
C LYS A 199 19.63 -0.95 7.31
N ARG A 200 18.45 -0.55 7.79
CA ARG A 200 17.30 -0.20 6.93
C ARG A 200 17.58 1.04 6.08
N LYS A 201 18.26 2.04 6.64
CA LYS A 201 18.70 3.23 5.89
C LYS A 201 19.70 2.87 4.80
N ALA A 202 20.69 2.03 5.10
CA ALA A 202 21.64 1.52 4.11
C ALA A 202 20.91 0.80 2.97
N ALA A 203 20.03 -0.14 3.31
CA ALA A 203 19.24 -0.90 2.34
C ALA A 203 18.35 -0.01 1.47
N TRP A 204 17.61 0.92 2.07
CA TRP A 204 16.71 1.82 1.36
C TRP A 204 17.46 2.75 0.39
N THR A 205 18.59 3.32 0.82
CA THR A 205 19.40 4.19 -0.05
C THR A 205 20.10 3.41 -1.16
N LYS A 206 20.55 2.17 -0.88
CA LYS A 206 21.10 1.26 -1.89
C LYS A 206 20.06 0.94 -2.96
N MET A 207 18.88 0.45 -2.54
CA MET A 207 17.75 0.18 -3.43
C MET A 207 17.44 1.37 -4.33
N ASN A 208 17.34 2.58 -3.76
CA ASN A 208 17.04 3.80 -4.52
C ASN A 208 18.08 4.14 -5.59
N SER A 209 19.36 3.77 -5.38
CA SER A 209 20.46 4.08 -6.30
C SER A 209 20.58 3.11 -7.48
N MET A 210 20.04 1.90 -7.33
CA MET A 210 20.10 0.84 -8.33
C MET A 210 19.21 1.16 -9.54
N PRO A 211 19.48 0.59 -10.73
CA PRO A 211 18.49 0.49 -11.80
C PRO A 211 17.21 -0.21 -11.31
N TYR A 212 16.05 0.24 -11.79
CA TYR A 212 14.74 -0.29 -11.37
C TYR A 212 14.65 -1.82 -11.54
N PHE A 213 15.01 -2.32 -12.73
CA PHE A 213 14.93 -3.76 -13.01
C PHE A 213 15.94 -4.61 -12.24
N ASP A 214 17.04 -4.04 -11.75
CA ASP A 214 17.97 -4.78 -10.88
C ASP A 214 17.35 -5.05 -9.51
N VAL A 215 16.56 -4.10 -9.00
CA VAL A 215 15.77 -4.31 -7.77
C VAL A 215 14.69 -5.36 -8.02
N MET A 216 13.99 -5.26 -9.16
CA MET A 216 12.93 -6.22 -9.49
C MET A 216 13.46 -7.63 -9.71
N LYS A 217 14.64 -7.76 -10.31
CA LYS A 217 15.33 -9.04 -10.46
C LYS A 217 15.64 -9.66 -9.10
N LYS A 218 16.08 -8.89 -8.11
CA LYS A 218 16.30 -9.41 -6.75
C LYS A 218 15.02 -10.00 -6.14
N ILE A 219 13.88 -9.34 -6.34
CA ILE A 219 12.58 -9.87 -5.88
C ILE A 219 12.22 -11.13 -6.68
N ALA A 220 12.36 -11.09 -8.01
CA ALA A 220 12.05 -12.23 -8.88
C ALA A 220 12.91 -13.46 -8.57
N ASP A 221 14.20 -13.28 -8.28
CA ASP A 221 15.12 -14.37 -7.96
C ASP A 221 14.73 -15.07 -6.65
N LYS A 222 14.07 -14.36 -5.70
CA LYS A 222 13.62 -14.91 -4.42
C LYS A 222 12.18 -15.42 -4.42
N HIS A 223 11.28 -14.74 -5.13
CA HIS A 223 9.84 -14.96 -5.04
C HIS A 223 9.17 -15.29 -6.39
N GLY A 224 9.92 -15.31 -7.48
CA GLY A 224 9.43 -15.57 -8.84
C GLY A 224 8.86 -14.34 -9.56
N ASP A 225 8.60 -14.50 -10.86
CA ASP A 225 8.00 -13.47 -11.72
C ASP A 225 6.45 -13.57 -11.76
N SER A 226 5.82 -13.35 -10.61
CA SER A 226 4.37 -13.52 -10.43
C SER A 226 3.75 -12.39 -9.62
N ILE A 227 2.42 -12.39 -9.49
CA ILE A 227 1.68 -11.47 -8.60
C ILE A 227 2.07 -11.64 -7.12
N HIS A 228 2.66 -12.78 -6.76
CA HIS A 228 3.19 -13.05 -5.41
C HIS A 228 4.69 -12.74 -5.30
N GLY A 229 5.33 -12.23 -6.36
CA GLY A 229 6.76 -11.96 -6.43
C GLY A 229 7.06 -10.59 -7.03
N SER A 230 7.84 -10.53 -8.11
CA SER A 230 8.23 -9.26 -8.74
C SER A 230 7.04 -8.37 -9.15
N LYS A 231 5.86 -8.93 -9.40
CA LYS A 231 4.65 -8.19 -9.80
C LYS A 231 3.76 -7.84 -8.61
N LEU A 232 4.16 -8.16 -7.39
CA LEU A 232 3.40 -7.86 -6.18
C LEU A 232 3.31 -6.33 -5.95
N GLY A 233 2.10 -5.82 -6.12
CA GLY A 233 1.70 -4.44 -5.83
C GLY A 233 1.68 -4.10 -4.34
N SER A 234 1.18 -2.92 -4.00
CA SER A 234 0.90 -2.56 -2.60
C SER A 234 -0.13 -3.51 -1.98
N THR A 235 0.14 -3.99 -0.77
CA THR A 235 -0.61 -5.02 -0.05
C THR A 235 -1.08 -4.55 1.34
N CYS A 236 -1.62 -5.47 2.13
CA CYS A 236 -1.93 -5.28 3.54
C CYS A 236 -0.71 -4.78 4.34
N ALA A 237 0.48 -5.33 4.06
CA ALA A 237 1.70 -5.05 4.80
C ALA A 237 2.14 -3.59 4.67
N ASP A 238 1.78 -2.91 3.59
CA ASP A 238 2.15 -1.51 3.39
C ASP A 238 1.47 -0.55 4.36
N CYS A 239 0.31 -0.94 4.89
CA CYS A 239 -0.55 -0.11 5.73
C CYS A 239 -0.78 -0.67 7.14
N HIS A 240 -0.60 -1.98 7.37
CA HIS A 240 -0.86 -2.63 8.66
C HIS A 240 0.41 -3.19 9.30
N ALA A 241 0.55 -3.01 10.62
CA ALA A 241 1.63 -3.60 11.40
C ALA A 241 1.41 -5.12 11.58
N PRO A 242 2.45 -5.96 11.45
CA PRO A 242 2.31 -7.42 11.49
C PRO A 242 1.85 -7.97 12.85
N ASP A 243 2.13 -7.25 13.93
CA ASP A 243 1.89 -7.73 15.30
C ASP A 243 0.43 -7.60 15.74
N ASP A 244 -0.24 -6.53 15.31
CA ASP A 244 -1.57 -6.15 15.82
C ASP A 244 -2.53 -5.59 14.75
N MET A 245 -2.12 -5.52 13.49
CA MET A 245 -2.84 -4.89 12.38
C MET A 245 -3.17 -3.41 12.57
N SER A 246 -2.53 -2.73 13.54
CA SER A 246 -2.64 -1.28 13.66
C SER A 246 -2.16 -0.60 12.38
N LEU A 247 -2.78 0.54 12.05
CA LEU A 247 -2.36 1.32 10.88
C LEU A 247 -0.96 1.89 11.12
N ARG A 248 -0.12 1.79 10.09
CA ARG A 248 1.25 2.30 10.09
C ARG A 248 1.59 3.01 8.79
N VAL A 249 2.69 3.75 8.83
CA VAL A 249 3.28 4.36 7.64
C VAL A 249 4.63 3.72 7.38
N THR A 250 4.76 3.06 6.24
CA THR A 250 5.98 2.32 5.84
C THR A 250 6.85 3.09 4.85
N ARG A 251 6.45 4.30 4.46
CA ARG A 251 7.09 5.10 3.39
C ARG A 251 8.10 6.09 3.98
N PRO A 252 9.42 5.85 3.84
CA PRO A 252 10.43 6.71 4.47
C PRO A 252 10.36 8.16 3.99
N GLY A 253 10.09 8.36 2.69
CA GLY A 253 9.97 9.70 2.10
C GLY A 253 8.87 10.56 2.73
N PHE A 254 7.70 9.96 3.01
CA PHE A 254 6.59 10.67 3.64
C PHE A 254 6.93 11.05 5.09
N VAL A 255 7.42 10.10 5.89
CA VAL A 255 7.74 10.37 7.30
C VAL A 255 8.84 11.41 7.43
N ASN A 256 9.90 11.32 6.61
CA ASN A 256 10.95 12.34 6.57
C ASN A 256 10.39 13.74 6.27
N ALA A 257 9.47 13.86 5.31
CA ALA A 257 8.81 15.14 4.99
C ALA A 257 7.93 15.64 6.14
N MET A 258 7.21 14.74 6.82
CA MET A 258 6.33 15.08 7.94
C MET A 258 7.08 15.50 9.20
N VAL A 259 8.34 15.08 9.36
CA VAL A 259 9.21 15.54 10.44
C VAL A 259 9.88 16.88 10.09
N ALA A 260 10.10 17.16 8.81
CA ALA A 260 10.76 18.39 8.34
C ALA A 260 9.83 19.62 8.23
N ARG A 261 8.50 19.44 8.35
CA ARG A 261 7.50 20.52 8.32
C ARG A 261 7.51 21.35 9.60
#